data_AF-A0A3D2S2E5-F1
#
_entry.id   AF-A0A3D2S2E5-F1
#
_cell.length_a   1.000
_cell.length_b   1.000
_cell.length_c   1.000
_cell.angle_alpha   90.00
_cell.angle_beta   90.00
_cell.angle_gamma   90.00
#
_symmetry.space_group_name_H-M   'P 1'
#
loop_
_entity.id
_entity.type
_entity.pdbx_description
1 polymer ?
#
loop_
_entity_poly.entity_id
_entity_poly.type
_entity_poly.pdbx_seq_one_letter_code
_entity_poly.pdbx_strand_id
1 'polypeptide(L)'
;KIFGNQSRWCGLTGVHPEDNQVYGATIIDASSNLRHPTTWWVRNTKNYGLLHPSPTYYESITLRRDEVLQFKYRVILHRGDINTALVNTISQNY
;
A
#
# COMPACT_ATOMS: atom_id res chain seq x y z
N LYS A 1 5.47 -10.50 -6.38
CA LYS A 1 5.64 -9.16 -6.97
C LYS A 1 4.28 -8.70 -7.48
N ILE A 2 3.95 -7.42 -7.38
CA ILE A 2 2.70 -6.84 -7.91
C ILE A 2 3.08 -5.57 -8.66
N PHE A 3 2.65 -5.43 -9.91
CA PHE A 3 2.99 -4.28 -10.75
C PHE A 3 1.75 -3.82 -11.50
N GLY A 4 1.32 -2.58 -11.29
CA GLY A 4 0.24 -1.93 -12.04
C GLY A 4 -1.19 -2.37 -11.66
N ASN A 5 -1.36 -3.35 -10.78
CA ASN A 5 -2.70 -3.79 -10.33
C ASN A 5 -3.30 -2.78 -9.34
N GLN A 6 -4.59 -2.47 -9.50
CA GLN A 6 -5.34 -1.62 -8.58
C GLN A 6 -5.87 -2.42 -7.39
N SER A 7 -5.82 -1.80 -6.20
CA SER A 7 -6.45 -2.32 -4.98
C SER A 7 -6.59 -1.21 -3.95
N ARG A 8 -7.63 -1.25 -3.11
CA ARG A 8 -7.81 -0.28 -2.00
C ARG A 8 -6.72 -0.38 -0.93
N TRP A 9 -6.06 -1.52 -0.85
CA TRP A 9 -4.96 -1.75 0.07
C TRP A 9 -4.01 -2.79 -0.51
N CYS A 10 -2.76 -2.76 -0.05
CA CYS A 10 -1.77 -3.79 -0.34
C CYS A 10 -0.91 -4.04 0.89
N GLY A 11 -0.58 -5.33 1.09
CA GLY A 11 0.22 -5.80 2.21
C GLY A 11 1.52 -6.43 1.76
N LEU A 12 2.54 -6.34 2.62
CA LEU A 12 3.81 -7.03 2.49
C LEU A 12 4.14 -7.67 3.84
N THR A 13 4.36 -8.99 3.83
CA THR A 13 4.77 -9.77 5.00
C THR A 13 6.14 -10.41 4.78
N GLY A 14 6.82 -10.68 5.89
CA GLY A 14 8.08 -11.40 5.93
C GLY A 14 8.27 -12.11 7.26
N VAL A 15 9.20 -13.08 7.29
CA VAL A 15 9.63 -13.75 8.51
C VAL A 15 10.87 -13.06 9.04
N HIS A 16 10.84 -12.62 10.29
CA HIS A 16 11.98 -11.96 10.91
C HIS A 16 13.00 -13.03 11.36
N PRO A 17 14.30 -12.86 11.01
CA PRO A 17 15.29 -13.93 11.19
C PRO A 17 15.69 -14.15 12.67
N GLU A 18 15.47 -13.19 13.55
CA GLU A 18 15.88 -13.30 14.97
C GLU A 18 14.92 -14.17 15.79
N ASP A 19 13.63 -14.17 15.48
CA ASP A 19 12.60 -14.86 16.26
C ASP A 19 11.69 -15.80 15.44
N ASN A 20 11.95 -15.89 14.13
CA ASN A 20 11.17 -16.66 13.16
C ASN A 20 9.67 -16.30 13.15
N GLN A 21 9.30 -15.09 13.58
CA GLN A 21 7.91 -14.64 13.58
C GLN A 21 7.57 -13.91 12.28
N VAL A 22 6.30 -13.99 11.89
CA VAL A 22 5.77 -13.20 10.76
C VAL A 22 5.51 -11.77 11.21
N TYR A 23 5.96 -10.81 10.42
CA TYR A 23 5.61 -9.40 10.55
C TYR A 23 5.17 -8.86 9.20
N GLY A 24 4.35 -7.82 9.22
CA GLY A 24 3.92 -7.19 7.99
C GLY A 24 3.51 -5.74 8.14
N ALA A 25 3.49 -5.08 6.99
CA ALA A 25 2.92 -3.76 6.81
C ALA A 25 1.83 -3.84 5.75
N THR A 26 0.71 -3.16 6.00
CA THR A 26 -0.37 -2.98 5.05
C THR A 26 -0.64 -1.50 4.88
N ILE A 27 -0.68 -1.03 3.64
CA ILE A 27 -1.02 0.35 3.29
C ILE A 27 -2.42 0.35 2.70
N ILE A 28 -3.29 1.21 3.23
CA ILE A 28 -4.64 1.48 2.73
C ILE A 28 -4.63 2.83 2.03
N ASP A 29 -5.12 2.84 0.81
CA ASP A 29 -5.32 4.00 -0.04
C ASP A 29 -6.67 4.65 0.30
N ALA A 30 -6.66 5.93 0.68
CA ALA A 30 -7.89 6.64 1.00
C ALA A 30 -8.72 6.89 -0.26
N SER A 31 -10.05 6.79 -0.15
CA SER A 31 -10.99 7.07 -1.22
C SER A 31 -10.91 8.51 -1.75
N SER A 32 -10.37 9.44 -0.96
CA SER A 32 -10.11 10.84 -1.35
C SER A 32 -8.90 11.03 -2.27
N ASN A 33 -8.07 10.00 -2.45
CA ASN A 33 -6.85 10.11 -3.25
C ASN A 33 -7.15 10.17 -4.74
N LEU A 34 -6.38 10.99 -5.45
CA LEU A 34 -6.41 10.98 -6.91
C LEU A 34 -6.06 9.57 -7.42
N ARG A 35 -6.88 9.05 -8.36
CA ARG A 35 -6.77 7.70 -8.93
C ARG A 35 -7.01 6.56 -7.93
N HIS A 36 -7.83 6.78 -6.91
CA HIS A 36 -8.31 5.70 -6.05
C HIS A 36 -9.18 4.69 -6.83
N PRO A 37 -9.04 3.37 -6.60
CA PRO A 37 -7.95 2.73 -5.86
C PRO A 37 -6.63 2.82 -6.64
N THR A 38 -5.56 3.24 -5.96
CA THR A 38 -4.24 3.39 -6.57
C THR A 38 -3.72 2.08 -7.15
N THR A 39 -2.84 2.18 -8.14
CA THR A 39 -2.07 1.03 -8.62
C THR A 39 -0.88 0.76 -7.71
N TRP A 40 -0.45 -0.50 -7.60
CA TRP A 40 0.62 -0.89 -6.69
C TRP A 40 1.90 -1.30 -7.41
N TRP A 41 3.03 -0.92 -6.84
CA TRP A 41 4.35 -1.45 -7.17
C TRP A 41 4.95 -2.12 -5.93
N VAL A 42 5.00 -3.45 -5.95
CA VAL A 42 5.49 -4.28 -4.84
C VAL A 42 6.60 -5.21 -5.27
N ARG A 43 7.71 -5.19 -4.53
CA ARG A 43 8.83 -6.14 -4.65
C ARG A 43 9.08 -6.78 -3.29
N ASN A 44 9.28 -8.10 -3.31
CA ASN A 44 9.72 -8.86 -2.15
C ASN A 44 10.77 -9.85 -2.66
N THR A 45 12.04 -9.58 -2.38
CA THR A 45 13.18 -10.39 -2.79
C THR A 45 14.16 -10.52 -1.63
N LYS A 46 15.14 -11.40 -1.76
CA LYS A 46 16.21 -11.55 -0.76
C LYS A 46 16.84 -10.17 -0.47
N ASN A 47 16.81 -9.74 0.79
CA ASN A 47 17.35 -8.47 1.30
C ASN A 47 16.72 -7.19 0.71
N TYR A 48 15.54 -7.25 0.10
CA TYR A 48 14.87 -6.06 -0.44
C TYR A 48 13.35 -6.19 -0.46
N GLY A 49 12.68 -5.26 0.21
CA GLY A 49 11.23 -5.11 0.22
C GLY A 49 10.82 -3.71 -0.25
N LEU A 50 9.79 -3.64 -1.09
CA LEU A 50 9.16 -2.40 -1.53
C LEU A 50 7.65 -2.60 -1.53
N LEU A 51 6.93 -1.69 -0.87
CA LEU A 51 5.48 -1.58 -0.88
C LEU A 51 5.13 -0.13 -1.20
N HIS A 52 4.75 0.14 -2.45
CA HIS A 52 4.61 1.50 -2.96
C HIS A 52 3.23 1.70 -3.63
N PRO A 53 2.37 2.59 -3.08
CA PRO A 53 1.23 3.14 -3.80
C PRO A 53 1.76 3.98 -4.96
N SER A 54 1.36 3.68 -6.19
CA SER A 54 1.93 4.25 -7.41
C SER A 54 0.85 4.96 -8.23
N PRO A 55 0.31 6.10 -7.79
CA PRO A 55 -0.78 6.79 -8.50
C PRO A 55 -0.36 7.24 -9.91
N THR A 56 0.93 7.30 -10.22
CA THR A 56 1.47 7.66 -11.54
C THR A 56 2.04 6.49 -12.33
N TYR A 57 1.60 5.26 -12.06
CA TYR A 57 2.18 4.07 -12.72
C TYR A 57 2.03 4.10 -14.24
N TYR A 58 0.83 4.45 -14.74
CA TYR A 58 0.53 4.48 -16.18
C TYR A 58 0.54 5.88 -16.78
N GLU A 59 0.33 6.93 -15.97
CA GLU A 59 0.17 8.30 -16.45
C GLU A 59 0.75 9.30 -15.43
N SER A 60 1.29 10.42 -15.92
CA SER A 60 1.75 11.52 -15.07
C SER A 60 0.57 12.27 -14.44
N ILE A 61 0.84 13.04 -13.39
CA ILE A 61 -0.10 14.03 -12.85
C ILE A 61 0.48 15.41 -13.19
N THR A 62 -0.31 16.22 -13.88
CA THR A 62 0.06 17.60 -14.18
C THR A 62 -0.44 18.49 -13.04
N LEU A 63 0.48 19.22 -12.41
CA LEU A 63 0.16 20.18 -11.36
C LEU A 63 0.46 21.59 -11.84
N ARG A 64 -0.42 22.54 -11.54
CA ARG A 64 -0.14 23.96 -11.73
C ARG A 64 0.84 24.45 -10.67
N ARG A 65 1.44 25.61 -10.93
CA ARG A 65 2.23 26.32 -9.91
C ARG A 65 1.34 26.55 -8.68
N ASP A 66 1.89 26.25 -7.51
CA ASP A 66 1.25 26.35 -6.19
C ASP A 66 0.07 25.39 -5.93
N GLU A 67 -0.20 24.45 -6.85
CA GLU A 67 -1.20 23.40 -6.62
C GLU A 67 -0.67 22.34 -5.66
N VAL A 68 -1.44 22.08 -4.60
CA VAL A 68 -1.12 21.04 -3.61
C VAL A 68 -1.77 19.73 -4.01
N LEU A 69 -0.94 18.75 -4.37
CA LEU A 69 -1.37 17.37 -4.51
C LEU A 69 -1.23 16.65 -3.17
N GLN A 70 -2.36 16.30 -2.56
CA GLN A 70 -2.38 15.60 -1.29
C GLN A 70 -2.81 14.15 -1.47
N PHE A 71 -2.03 13.24 -0.91
CA PHE A 71 -2.41 11.84 -0.74
C PHE A 71 -2.50 11.50 0.73
N LYS A 72 -3.46 10.65 1.07
CA LYS A 72 -3.73 10.16 2.41
C LYS A 72 -3.66 8.64 2.40
N TYR A 73 -2.80 8.09 3.25
CA TYR A 73 -2.63 6.65 3.38
C TYR A 73 -2.76 6.26 4.86
N ARG A 74 -3.22 5.04 5.14
CA ARG A 74 -3.16 4.46 6.48
C ARG A 74 -2.21 3.28 6.44
N VAL A 75 -1.30 3.23 7.40
CA VAL A 75 -0.34 2.12 7.54
C VAL A 75 -0.73 1.31 8.77
N ILE A 76 -0.87 0.00 8.58
CA ILE A 76 -1.11 -0.97 9.65
C ILE A 76 0.15 -1.83 9.73
N LEU A 77 0.79 -1.83 10.89
CA LEU A 77 1.87 -2.77 11.23
C LEU A 77 1.29 -3.90 12.05
N HIS A 78 1.68 -5.12 11.77
CA HIS A 78 1.15 -6.30 12.46
C HIS A 78 2.21 -7.37 12.65
N ARG A 79 2.04 -8.14 13.72
CA ARG A 79 2.71 -9.42 13.96
C ARG A 79 1.72 -10.54 13.65
N GLY A 80 2.18 -11.58 12.97
CA GLY A 80 1.34 -12.66 12.48
C GLY A 80 0.52 -12.26 11.25
N ASP A 81 -0.45 -13.10 10.91
CA ASP A 81 -1.33 -12.86 9.77
C ASP A 81 -2.27 -11.69 10.00
N ILE A 82 -2.57 -10.98 8.91
CA ILE A 82 -3.53 -9.88 8.94
C ILE A 82 -4.96 -10.40 8.71
N ASN A 83 -5.92 -9.91 9.50
CA ASN A 83 -7.33 -10.19 9.26
C ASN A 83 -7.82 -9.38 8.04
N THR A 84 -7.87 -10.03 6.89
CA THR A 84 -8.25 -9.39 5.61
C THR A 84 -9.69 -8.87 5.60
N ALA A 85 -10.61 -9.50 6.33
CA ALA A 85 -11.98 -9.01 6.46
C ALA A 85 -12.03 -7.66 7.19
N LEU A 86 -11.27 -7.54 8.29
CA LEU A 86 -11.13 -6.28 9.01
C LEU A 86 -10.49 -5.20 8.14
N VAL A 87 -9.42 -5.52 7.41
CA VAL A 87 -8.76 -4.57 6.50
C VAL A 87 -9.71 -4.12 5.40
N ASN A 88 -10.50 -5.03 4.83
CA ASN A 88 -11.51 -4.70 3.84
C ASN A 88 -12.54 -3.71 4.41
N THR A 89 -13.07 -3.96 5.61
CA THR A 89 -14.00 -3.03 6.30
C THR A 89 -13.38 -1.66 6.56
N ILE A 90 -12.12 -1.62 7.02
CA ILE A 90 -11.41 -0.35 7.24
C ILE A 90 -11.22 0.39 5.92
N SER A 91 -10.82 -0.31 4.85
CA SER A 91 -10.55 0.28 3.53
C SER A 91 -11.79 0.82 2.82
N GLN A 92 -12.98 0.28 3.12
CA GLN A 92 -14.23 0.76 2.54
C GLN A 92 -14.64 2.14 3.07
N ASN A 93 -14.20 2.49 4.29
CA ASN A 93 -14.63 3.67 5.02
C ASN A 93 -13.49 4.70 5.22
N TYR A 94 -12.39 4.56 4.47
CA TYR A 94 -11.18 5.39 4.63
C TYR A 94 -10.94 6.35 3.46
#